data_AF-A0A7J9JZH4-F1
#
_entry.id   AF-A0A7J9JZH4-F1
#
_cell.length_a   1.000
_cell.length_b   1.000
_cell.length_c   1.000
_cell.angle_alpha   90.00
_cell.angle_beta   90.00
_cell.angle_gamma   90.00
#
_symmetry.space_group_name_H-M   'P 1'
#
loop_
_entity.id
_entity.type
_entity.pdbx_description
1 polymer ?
#
loop_
_entity_poly.entity_id
_entity_poly.type
_entity_poly.pdbx_seq_one_letter_code
_entity_poly.pdbx_strand_id
1 'polypeptide(L)'
;INHFHKTPNREWFETDAVLRVSLGNFLFFTILSFLMIGVKNQRDPRDGLHHGRWMMKIVCWFILVILMFFVPNEIISFYETISKFGSGLFLLIQVVLLLDFVHGWNDKWVGYDEQFWYVALFIVSLVCYLATFGFSGLLFHWFTPSGQDCGLNTFFIVMTLILVILFAIVALHPAVGSSILPASVISLYCMYLCYSGLASEPRDYECNGLHKHSKAISTGTVTVGLLTTILSVVYSAVRAGSSTTLLSPPSSPRAGGGKPLLPLDKADEEEKEKNKAVTYSYAFFHIIFSLASMYSAMLLTGWSTSVGESGKLVDVGWPSVWIRILTAWVTAALYMWSLLAPILFPDRDF
;
A
#
# COMPACT_ATOMS: atom_id res chain seq x y z
N ILE A 1 22.38 -29.33 4.69
CA ILE A 1 22.05 -27.96 5.18
C ILE A 1 20.74 -28.00 5.96
N ASN A 2 19.67 -28.60 5.42
CA ASN A 2 18.44 -28.84 6.17
C ASN A 2 18.26 -30.34 6.44
N HIS A 3 18.23 -30.74 7.71
CA HIS A 3 17.88 -32.11 8.12
C HIS A 3 16.45 -32.11 8.66
N PHE A 4 15.60 -32.93 8.07
CA PHE A 4 14.22 -33.10 8.52
C PHE A 4 14.08 -34.46 9.20
N HIS A 5 13.64 -34.48 10.45
CA HIS A 5 13.28 -35.72 11.12
C HIS A 5 12.00 -36.36 10.52
N LYS A 6 11.13 -35.54 9.92
CA LYS A 6 9.94 -35.92 9.18
C LYS A 6 9.81 -34.99 7.96
N THR A 7 9.57 -35.54 6.77
CA THR A 7 9.40 -34.74 5.55
C THR A 7 8.22 -33.77 5.70
N PRO A 8 8.42 -32.45 5.51
CA PRO A 8 7.34 -31.48 5.54
C PRO A 8 6.28 -31.75 4.46
N ASN A 9 5.09 -31.18 4.64
CA ASN A 9 4.02 -31.26 3.64
C ASN A 9 4.35 -30.40 2.40
N ARG A 10 3.60 -30.59 1.32
CA ARG A 10 3.78 -29.83 0.07
C ARG A 10 3.60 -28.31 0.27
N GLU A 11 2.61 -27.92 1.07
CA GLU A 11 2.31 -26.51 1.38
C GLU A 11 3.50 -25.79 2.04
N TRP A 12 4.24 -26.50 2.89
CA TRP A 12 5.46 -25.97 3.50
C TRP A 12 6.53 -25.68 2.44
N PHE A 13 6.76 -26.60 1.48
CA PHE A 13 7.72 -26.36 0.40
C PHE A 13 7.32 -25.21 -0.51
N GLU A 14 6.02 -25.06 -0.80
CA GLU A 14 5.50 -23.94 -1.59
C GLU A 14 5.72 -22.60 -0.87
N THR A 15 5.45 -22.55 0.44
CA THR A 15 5.68 -21.38 1.31
C THR A 15 7.17 -21.02 1.40
N ASP A 16 8.02 -22.02 1.66
CA ASP A 16 9.48 -21.85 1.78
C ASP A 16 10.08 -21.34 0.45
N ALA A 17 9.63 -21.85 -0.69
CA ALA A 17 10.07 -21.38 -2.00
C ALA A 17 9.71 -19.90 -2.26
N VAL A 18 8.48 -19.49 -1.90
CA VAL A 18 8.06 -18.08 -2.02
C VAL A 18 8.92 -17.17 -1.13
N LEU A 19 9.18 -17.57 0.11
CA LEU A 19 9.98 -16.78 1.05
C LEU A 19 11.43 -16.63 0.57
N ARG A 20 12.03 -17.67 -0.03
CA ARG A 20 13.39 -17.60 -0.59
C ARG A 20 13.48 -16.65 -1.77
N VAL A 21 12.54 -16.71 -2.70
CA VAL A 21 12.49 -15.78 -3.84
C VAL A 21 12.29 -14.35 -3.34
N SER A 22 11.39 -14.15 -2.37
CA SER A 22 11.14 -12.85 -1.74
C SER A 22 12.37 -12.30 -1.01
N LEU A 23 13.13 -13.15 -0.31
CA LEU A 23 14.38 -12.75 0.34
C LEU A 23 15.41 -12.28 -0.69
N GLY A 24 15.52 -12.96 -1.84
CA GLY A 24 16.41 -12.55 -2.93
C GLY A 24 16.03 -11.19 -3.50
N ASN A 25 14.74 -10.96 -3.73
CA ASN A 25 14.18 -9.68 -4.13
C ASN A 25 14.45 -8.58 -3.09
N PHE A 26 14.17 -8.86 -1.81
CA PHE A 26 14.38 -7.93 -0.71
C PHE A 26 15.85 -7.49 -0.66
N LEU A 27 16.78 -8.44 -0.63
CA LEU A 27 18.21 -8.14 -0.61
C LEU A 27 18.65 -7.35 -1.85
N PHE A 28 18.17 -7.70 -3.05
CA PHE A 28 18.48 -6.97 -4.27
C PHE A 28 18.08 -5.50 -4.18
N PHE A 29 16.84 -5.20 -3.78
CA PHE A 29 16.37 -3.83 -3.66
C PHE A 29 17.01 -3.10 -2.47
N THR A 30 17.25 -3.77 -1.34
CA THR A 30 17.94 -3.19 -0.19
C THR A 30 19.39 -2.81 -0.54
N ILE A 31 20.13 -3.67 -1.25
CA ILE A 31 21.48 -3.36 -1.73
C ILE A 31 21.46 -2.15 -2.66
N LEU A 32 20.53 -2.11 -3.63
CA LEU A 32 20.37 -0.94 -4.49
C LEU A 32 20.02 0.32 -3.70
N SER A 33 19.17 0.22 -2.67
CA SER A 33 18.84 1.35 -1.81
C SER A 33 20.09 1.92 -1.12
N PHE A 34 20.90 1.06 -0.49
CA PHE A 34 22.14 1.47 0.16
C PHE A 34 23.13 2.12 -0.81
N LEU A 35 23.28 1.59 -2.02
CA LEU A 35 24.13 2.18 -3.06
C LEU A 35 23.66 3.58 -3.48
N MET A 36 22.35 3.84 -3.43
CA MET A 36 21.72 5.09 -3.85
C MET A 36 21.63 6.16 -2.75
N ILE A 37 22.15 5.90 -1.54
CA ILE A 37 22.12 6.89 -0.45
C ILE A 37 22.95 8.12 -0.84
N GLY A 38 22.33 9.30 -0.70
CA GLY A 38 22.99 10.59 -0.93
C GLY A 38 23.11 11.00 -2.40
N VAL A 39 22.45 10.31 -3.34
CA VAL A 39 22.36 10.79 -4.73
C VAL A 39 21.41 11.99 -4.78
N LYS A 40 21.93 13.15 -5.20
CA LYS A 40 21.16 14.42 -5.29
C LYS A 40 21.01 14.93 -6.72
N ASN A 41 21.95 14.58 -7.60
CA ASN A 41 22.03 15.11 -8.97
C ASN A 41 22.14 13.97 -9.98
N GLN A 42 21.56 14.15 -11.17
CA GLN A 42 21.58 13.14 -12.25
C GLN A 42 22.97 12.89 -12.85
N ARG A 43 23.97 13.73 -12.53
CA ARG A 43 25.37 13.54 -12.94
C ARG A 43 26.12 12.49 -12.13
N ASP A 44 25.59 12.10 -10.98
CA ASP A 44 26.22 11.07 -10.17
C ASP A 44 26.33 9.78 -11.00
N PRO A 45 27.50 9.11 -11.08
CA PRO A 45 27.62 7.86 -11.84
C PRO A 45 26.63 6.78 -11.37
N ARG A 46 26.13 6.89 -10.14
CA ARG A 46 25.09 6.02 -9.57
C ARG A 46 23.72 6.23 -10.23
N ASP A 47 23.45 7.39 -10.83
CA ASP A 47 22.24 7.62 -11.64
C ASP A 47 22.16 6.64 -12.81
N GLY A 48 23.29 6.41 -13.50
CA GLY A 48 23.38 5.42 -14.56
C GLY A 48 23.12 3.99 -14.09
N LEU A 49 23.38 3.68 -12.81
CA LEU A 49 23.02 2.41 -12.20
C LEU A 49 21.53 2.37 -11.80
N HIS A 50 20.88 3.49 -11.49
CA HIS A 50 19.45 3.53 -11.23
C HIS A 50 18.60 3.41 -12.52
N HIS A 51 18.87 4.23 -13.54
CA HIS A 51 18.08 4.23 -14.79
C HIS A 51 18.56 3.21 -15.83
N GLY A 52 19.84 2.85 -15.80
CA GLY A 52 20.49 2.03 -16.82
C GLY A 52 20.94 0.65 -16.34
N ARG A 53 21.89 0.07 -17.08
CA ARG A 53 22.59 -1.20 -16.79
C ARG A 53 21.64 -2.36 -16.45
N TRP A 54 20.53 -2.48 -17.18
CA TRP A 54 19.50 -3.50 -16.96
C TRP A 54 20.02 -4.93 -17.02
N MET A 55 20.91 -5.25 -17.96
CA MET A 55 21.47 -6.62 -18.07
C MET A 55 22.25 -7.02 -16.81
N MET A 56 23.09 -6.12 -16.28
CA MET A 56 23.82 -6.35 -15.03
C MET A 56 22.85 -6.56 -13.86
N LYS A 57 21.81 -5.73 -13.75
CA LYS A 57 20.77 -5.86 -12.71
C LYS A 57 20.06 -7.21 -12.77
N ILE A 58 19.61 -7.62 -13.95
CA ILE A 58 18.89 -8.88 -14.16
C ILE A 58 19.78 -10.06 -13.77
N VAL A 59 21.04 -10.07 -14.20
CA VAL A 59 22.00 -11.13 -13.85
C VAL A 59 22.25 -11.16 -12.34
N CYS A 60 22.54 -10.02 -11.71
CA CYS A 60 22.74 -9.94 -10.25
C CYS A 60 21.49 -10.40 -9.48
N TRP A 61 20.29 -10.02 -9.95
CA TRP A 61 19.03 -10.41 -9.37
C TRP A 61 18.81 -11.93 -9.44
N PHE A 62 19.01 -12.55 -10.61
CA PHE A 62 18.90 -14.00 -10.77
C PHE A 62 19.88 -14.75 -9.86
N ILE A 63 21.13 -14.29 -9.79
CA ILE A 63 22.15 -14.89 -8.91
C ILE A 63 21.70 -14.80 -7.45
N LEU A 64 21.25 -13.64 -6.99
CA LEU A 64 20.77 -13.47 -5.61
C LEU A 64 19.60 -14.40 -5.29
N VAL A 65 18.62 -14.52 -6.19
CA VAL A 65 17.48 -15.43 -6.00
C VAL A 65 17.94 -16.88 -5.90
N ILE A 66 18.83 -17.34 -6.80
CA ILE A 66 19.36 -18.70 -6.75
C ILE A 66 20.12 -18.97 -5.45
N LEU A 67 20.92 -18.01 -4.99
CA LEU A 67 21.68 -18.14 -3.74
C LEU A 67 20.76 -18.32 -2.52
N MET A 68 19.55 -17.76 -2.52
CA MET A 68 18.61 -17.92 -1.41
C MET A 68 18.09 -19.35 -1.25
N PHE A 69 18.18 -20.20 -2.28
CA PHE A 69 17.84 -21.62 -2.16
C PHE A 69 18.87 -22.43 -1.37
N PHE A 70 20.09 -21.91 -1.18
CA PHE A 70 21.14 -22.54 -0.37
C PHE A 70 21.15 -22.08 1.10
N VAL A 71 20.30 -21.12 1.47
CA VAL A 71 20.21 -20.55 2.82
C VAL A 71 19.51 -21.53 3.78
N PRO A 72 19.99 -21.71 5.02
CA PRO A 72 19.34 -22.55 6.04
C PRO A 72 17.91 -22.12 6.37
N ASN A 73 17.04 -23.08 6.70
CA ASN A 73 15.63 -22.81 7.03
C ASN A 73 15.43 -21.85 8.20
N GLU A 74 16.34 -21.85 9.18
CA GLU A 74 16.27 -20.95 10.34
C GLU A 74 16.29 -19.47 9.93
N ILE A 75 17.10 -19.13 8.92
CA ILE A 75 17.19 -17.77 8.40
C ILE A 75 15.91 -17.41 7.64
N ILE A 76 15.32 -18.38 6.92
CA ILE A 76 14.05 -18.17 6.20
C ILE A 76 12.89 -17.94 7.18
N SER A 77 12.83 -18.70 8.28
CA SER A 77 11.83 -18.49 9.34
C SER A 77 11.99 -17.13 10.03
N PHE A 78 13.23 -16.70 10.27
CA PHE A 78 13.51 -15.35 10.76
C PHE A 78 13.06 -14.28 9.76
N TYR A 79 13.37 -14.45 8.48
CA TYR A 79 12.92 -13.55 7.41
C TYR A 79 11.40 -13.49 7.30
N GLU A 80 10.69 -14.61 7.46
CA GLU A 80 9.23 -14.64 7.48
C GLU A 80 8.66 -13.78 8.61
N THR A 81 9.27 -13.85 9.80
CA THR A 81 8.87 -13.03 10.96
C THR A 81 9.09 -11.55 10.68
N ILE A 82 10.24 -11.18 10.12
CA ILE A 82 10.50 -9.79 9.71
C ILE A 82 9.55 -9.35 8.60
N SER A 83 9.24 -10.24 7.64
CA SER A 83 8.39 -9.92 6.50
C SER A 83 6.97 -9.56 6.94
N LYS A 84 6.44 -10.15 8.01
CA LYS A 84 5.15 -9.72 8.62
C LYS A 84 5.19 -8.26 9.05
N PHE A 85 6.26 -7.83 9.71
CA PHE A 85 6.45 -6.44 10.12
C PHE A 85 6.66 -5.51 8.92
N GLY A 86 7.54 -5.89 7.98
CA GLY A 86 7.82 -5.12 6.76
C GLY A 86 6.58 -4.96 5.87
N SER A 87 5.71 -5.96 5.83
CA SER A 87 4.41 -5.91 5.16
C SER A 87 3.48 -4.88 5.77
N GLY A 88 3.42 -4.80 7.11
CA GLY A 88 2.70 -3.74 7.81
C GLY A 88 3.20 -2.34 7.43
N LEU A 89 4.52 -2.15 7.37
CA LEU A 89 5.11 -0.89 6.93
C LEU A 89 4.79 -0.56 5.46
N PHE A 90 4.81 -1.58 4.58
CA PHE A 90 4.42 -1.39 3.18
C PHE A 90 2.96 -0.96 3.03
N LEU A 91 2.05 -1.56 3.80
CA LEU A 91 0.63 -1.16 3.82
C LEU A 91 0.47 0.30 4.22
N LEU A 92 1.23 0.80 5.20
CA LEU A 92 1.23 2.22 5.58
C LEU A 92 1.72 3.12 4.43
N ILE A 93 2.79 2.72 3.73
CA ILE A 93 3.27 3.46 2.57
C ILE A 93 2.21 3.46 1.46
N GLN A 94 1.58 2.32 1.21
CA GLN A 94 0.52 2.18 0.22
C GLN A 94 -0.67 3.11 0.52
N VAL A 95 -1.04 3.27 1.80
CA VAL A 95 -2.07 4.22 2.23
C VAL A 95 -1.70 5.65 1.86
N VAL A 96 -0.44 6.07 2.12
CA VAL A 96 -0.03 7.43 1.77
C VAL A 96 0.04 7.63 0.25
N LEU A 97 0.52 6.65 -0.50
CA LEU A 97 0.53 6.70 -1.97
C LEU A 97 -0.90 6.77 -2.54
N LEU A 98 -1.85 6.08 -1.92
CA LEU A 98 -3.27 6.16 -2.26
C LEU A 98 -3.82 7.57 -1.98
N LEU A 99 -3.54 8.15 -0.82
CA LEU A 99 -3.97 9.51 -0.49
C LEU A 99 -3.42 10.53 -1.49
N ASP A 100 -2.12 10.46 -1.77
CA ASP A 100 -1.45 11.30 -2.76
C ASP A 100 -2.05 11.14 -4.17
N PHE A 101 -2.40 9.91 -4.56
CA PHE A 101 -3.12 9.68 -5.81
C PHE A 101 -4.49 10.32 -5.83
N VAL A 102 -5.29 10.10 -4.80
CA VAL A 102 -6.68 10.57 -4.75
C VAL A 102 -6.74 12.10 -4.72
N HIS A 103 -5.86 12.75 -3.95
CA HIS A 103 -5.71 14.21 -3.96
C HIS A 103 -5.20 14.70 -5.33
N GLY A 104 -4.16 14.09 -5.90
CA GLY A 104 -3.67 14.47 -7.23
C GLY A 104 -4.68 14.25 -8.36
N TRP A 105 -5.53 13.22 -8.26
CA TRP A 105 -6.65 13.00 -9.17
C TRP A 105 -7.67 14.13 -9.05
N ASN A 106 -8.06 14.47 -7.82
CA ASN A 106 -8.95 15.59 -7.56
C ASN A 106 -8.39 16.90 -8.14
N ASP A 107 -7.15 17.25 -7.82
CA ASP A 107 -6.55 18.53 -8.22
C ASP A 107 -6.44 18.64 -9.74
N LYS A 108 -6.17 17.52 -10.42
CA LYS A 108 -6.17 17.46 -11.88
C LYS A 108 -7.56 17.71 -12.47
N TRP A 109 -8.61 17.12 -11.91
CA TRP A 109 -9.98 17.31 -12.40
C TRP A 109 -10.53 18.69 -12.10
N VAL A 110 -10.28 19.21 -10.90
CA VAL A 110 -10.63 20.59 -10.52
C VAL A 110 -9.84 21.59 -11.38
N GLY A 111 -8.56 21.32 -11.64
CA GLY A 111 -7.69 22.21 -12.43
C GLY A 111 -8.03 22.32 -13.92
N TYR A 112 -8.87 21.44 -14.48
CA TYR A 112 -9.39 21.63 -15.84
C TYR A 112 -10.38 22.80 -15.93
N ASP A 113 -11.04 23.15 -14.81
CA ASP A 113 -11.98 24.25 -14.69
C ASP A 113 -13.12 24.24 -15.74
N GLU A 114 -13.62 23.05 -16.10
CA GLU A 114 -14.77 22.88 -17.00
C GLU A 114 -15.94 22.20 -16.28
N GLN A 115 -17.16 22.60 -16.65
CA GLN A 115 -18.40 22.06 -16.06
C GLN A 115 -18.50 20.53 -16.15
N PHE A 116 -17.99 19.93 -17.23
CA PHE A 116 -17.96 18.48 -17.39
C PHE A 116 -17.20 17.77 -16.27
N TRP A 117 -16.02 18.27 -15.90
CA TRP A 117 -15.19 17.65 -14.85
C TRP A 117 -15.78 17.83 -13.46
N TYR A 118 -16.45 18.96 -13.19
CA TYR A 118 -17.20 19.14 -11.94
C TYR A 118 -18.38 18.16 -11.83
N VAL A 119 -19.11 17.93 -12.92
CA VAL A 119 -20.18 16.92 -12.95
C VAL A 119 -19.60 15.51 -12.78
N ALA A 120 -18.47 15.20 -13.43
CA ALA A 120 -17.79 13.92 -13.27
C ALA A 120 -17.31 13.69 -11.83
N LEU A 121 -16.71 14.70 -11.17
CA LEU A 121 -16.33 14.67 -9.76
C LEU A 121 -17.53 14.30 -8.87
N PHE A 122 -18.66 14.97 -9.08
CA PHE A 122 -19.87 14.72 -8.31
C PHE A 122 -20.42 13.30 -8.53
N ILE A 123 -20.54 12.84 -9.79
CA ILE A 123 -21.06 11.51 -10.12
C ILE A 123 -20.19 10.42 -9.52
N VAL A 124 -18.86 10.51 -9.67
CA VAL A 124 -17.93 9.52 -9.10
C VAL A 124 -18.06 9.50 -7.57
N SER A 125 -18.13 10.68 -6.94
CA SER A 125 -18.27 10.77 -5.49
C SER A 125 -19.58 10.16 -4.98
N LEU A 126 -20.68 10.41 -5.69
CA LEU A 126 -21.99 9.86 -5.38
C LEU A 126 -21.97 8.32 -5.48
N VAL A 127 -21.40 7.78 -6.56
CA VAL A 127 -21.26 6.32 -6.73
C VAL A 127 -20.41 5.71 -5.63
N CYS A 128 -19.30 6.33 -5.25
CA CYS A 128 -18.44 5.86 -4.17
C CYS A 128 -19.17 5.84 -2.81
N TYR A 129 -19.96 6.85 -2.47
CA TYR A 129 -20.74 6.85 -1.23
C TYR A 129 -21.87 5.83 -1.26
N LEU A 130 -22.62 5.72 -2.36
CA LEU A 130 -23.67 4.70 -2.50
C LEU A 130 -23.09 3.29 -2.36
N ALA A 131 -21.92 3.04 -2.96
CA ALA A 131 -21.19 1.79 -2.80
C ALA A 131 -20.75 1.57 -1.34
N THR A 132 -20.25 2.61 -0.67
CA THR A 132 -19.81 2.53 0.74
C THR A 132 -20.97 2.15 1.68
N PHE A 133 -22.11 2.83 1.56
CA PHE A 133 -23.28 2.55 2.40
C PHE A 133 -23.93 1.21 2.03
N GLY A 134 -24.09 0.91 0.74
CA GLY A 134 -24.60 -0.39 0.30
C GLY A 134 -23.73 -1.56 0.76
N PHE A 135 -22.41 -1.41 0.66
CA PHE A 135 -21.46 -2.42 1.11
C PHE A 135 -21.46 -2.60 2.63
N SER A 136 -21.62 -1.52 3.40
CA SER A 136 -21.79 -1.62 4.86
C SER A 136 -23.02 -2.45 5.26
N GLY A 137 -24.12 -2.33 4.51
CA GLY A 137 -25.31 -3.17 4.71
C GLY A 137 -25.03 -4.66 4.47
N LEU A 138 -24.23 -4.98 3.45
CA LEU A 138 -23.76 -6.35 3.21
C LEU A 138 -22.86 -6.86 4.33
N LEU A 139 -22.02 -5.99 4.92
CA LEU A 139 -21.19 -6.37 6.06
C LEU A 139 -22.02 -6.72 7.29
N PHE A 140 -23.03 -5.93 7.63
CA PHE A 140 -23.97 -6.30 8.70
C PHE A 140 -24.68 -7.63 8.40
N HIS A 141 -25.08 -7.85 7.15
CA HIS A 141 -25.71 -9.11 6.79
C HIS A 141 -24.79 -10.34 6.96
N TRP A 142 -23.52 -10.24 6.57
CA TRP A 142 -22.58 -11.38 6.60
C TRP A 142 -21.84 -11.56 7.92
N PHE A 143 -21.56 -10.49 8.67
CA PHE A 143 -20.68 -10.53 9.84
C PHE A 143 -21.40 -10.27 11.17
N THR A 144 -22.72 -9.99 11.16
CA THR A 144 -23.55 -9.86 12.36
C THR A 144 -24.84 -10.70 12.24
N PRO A 145 -24.74 -12.04 12.20
CA PRO A 145 -25.92 -12.91 12.11
C PRO A 145 -26.81 -12.84 13.35
N SER A 146 -28.13 -12.87 13.15
CA SER A 146 -29.10 -12.89 14.24
C SER A 146 -28.94 -14.12 15.13
N GLY A 147 -28.86 -13.92 16.45
CA GLY A 147 -28.76 -14.98 17.45
C GLY A 147 -27.34 -15.23 18.00
N GLN A 148 -26.36 -14.40 17.63
CA GLN A 148 -25.00 -14.44 18.17
C GLN A 148 -24.54 -13.04 18.58
N ASP A 149 -23.77 -12.93 19.68
CA ASP A 149 -23.25 -11.66 20.17
C ASP A 149 -21.99 -11.23 19.40
N CYS A 150 -22.19 -10.65 18.21
CA CYS A 150 -21.12 -10.16 17.33
C CYS A 150 -20.79 -8.69 17.58
N GLY A 151 -20.53 -8.36 18.86
CA GLY A 151 -20.28 -6.98 19.29
C GLY A 151 -19.01 -6.36 18.68
N LEU A 152 -17.96 -7.16 18.51
CA LEU A 152 -16.69 -6.69 17.92
C LEU A 152 -16.86 -6.31 16.44
N ASN A 153 -17.56 -7.14 15.67
CA ASN A 153 -17.80 -6.90 14.24
C ASN A 153 -18.71 -5.69 14.06
N THR A 154 -19.77 -5.60 14.88
CA THR A 154 -20.64 -4.42 14.96
C THR A 154 -19.82 -3.16 15.24
N PHE A 155 -18.92 -3.20 16.22
CA PHE A 155 -18.05 -2.07 16.56
C PHE A 155 -17.18 -1.65 15.38
N PHE A 156 -16.52 -2.58 14.68
CA PHE A 156 -15.68 -2.25 13.52
C PHE A 156 -16.47 -1.59 12.39
N ILE A 157 -17.65 -2.13 12.05
CA ILE A 157 -18.49 -1.58 10.98
C ILE A 157 -19.02 -0.20 11.38
N VAL A 158 -19.56 -0.05 12.59
CA VAL A 158 -20.13 1.22 13.09
C VAL A 158 -19.05 2.29 13.20
N MET A 159 -17.87 1.97 13.75
CA MET A 159 -16.76 2.92 13.81
C MET A 159 -16.33 3.38 12.41
N THR A 160 -16.26 2.46 11.45
CA THR A 160 -15.95 2.81 10.06
C THR A 160 -17.00 3.75 9.47
N LEU A 161 -18.30 3.50 9.72
CA LEU A 161 -19.38 4.39 9.28
C LEU A 161 -19.30 5.79 9.92
N ILE A 162 -18.97 5.87 11.22
CA ILE A 162 -18.76 7.16 11.90
C ILE A 162 -17.63 7.94 11.23
N LEU A 163 -16.51 7.27 10.91
CA LEU A 163 -15.38 7.90 10.21
C LEU A 163 -15.77 8.38 8.80
N VAL A 164 -16.54 7.59 8.04
CA VAL A 164 -17.05 7.96 6.72
C VAL A 164 -17.90 9.23 6.79
N ILE A 165 -18.81 9.33 7.77
CA ILE A 165 -19.63 10.52 7.97
C ILE A 165 -18.75 11.71 8.37
N LEU A 166 -17.78 11.51 9.26
CA LEU A 166 -16.83 12.54 9.68
C LEU A 166 -16.03 13.09 8.51
N PHE A 167 -15.55 12.23 7.59
CA PHE A 167 -14.84 12.65 6.39
C PHE A 167 -15.70 13.56 5.52
N ALA A 168 -16.98 13.23 5.34
CA ALA A 168 -17.91 14.05 4.56
C ALA A 168 -18.15 15.42 5.22
N ILE A 169 -18.36 15.45 6.54
CA ILE A 169 -18.57 16.69 7.30
C ILE A 169 -17.34 17.60 7.19
N VAL A 170 -16.15 17.07 7.42
CA VAL A 170 -14.92 17.87 7.38
C VAL A 170 -14.60 18.33 5.95
N ALA A 171 -14.74 17.45 4.95
CA ALA A 171 -14.49 17.83 3.56
C ALA A 171 -15.42 18.94 3.07
N LEU A 172 -16.69 18.93 3.49
CA LEU A 172 -17.68 19.97 3.14
C LEU A 172 -17.60 21.23 3.99
N HIS A 173 -16.79 21.25 5.05
CA HIS A 173 -16.70 22.39 5.94
C HIS A 173 -16.08 23.60 5.20
N PRO A 174 -16.71 24.80 5.23
CA PRO A 174 -16.26 25.95 4.45
C PRO A 174 -14.81 26.39 4.73
N ALA A 175 -14.31 26.17 5.95
CA ALA A 175 -12.93 26.51 6.31
C ALA A 175 -11.87 25.55 5.72
N VAL A 176 -12.28 24.34 5.31
CA VAL A 176 -11.39 23.36 4.66
C VAL A 176 -11.38 23.59 3.15
N GLY A 177 -12.55 23.88 2.57
CA GLY A 177 -12.67 24.15 1.13
C GLY A 177 -12.22 22.97 0.25
N SER A 178 -12.26 21.74 0.77
CA SER A 178 -11.83 20.55 0.04
C SER A 178 -12.94 20.01 -0.87
N SER A 179 -12.53 19.28 -1.91
CA SER A 179 -13.45 18.52 -2.74
C SER A 179 -13.98 17.28 -1.99
N ILE A 180 -15.18 16.83 -2.40
CA ILE A 180 -15.84 15.64 -1.86
C ILE A 180 -15.31 14.33 -2.47
N LEU A 181 -14.63 14.40 -3.64
CA LEU A 181 -14.10 13.21 -4.30
C LEU A 181 -13.11 12.45 -3.40
N PRO A 182 -12.07 13.09 -2.83
CA PRO A 182 -11.18 12.38 -1.91
C PRO A 182 -11.87 11.73 -0.73
N ALA A 183 -12.83 12.43 -0.12
CA ALA A 183 -13.60 11.91 1.01
C ALA A 183 -14.35 10.63 0.64
N SER A 184 -14.99 10.61 -0.52
CA SER A 184 -15.80 9.47 -0.98
C SER A 184 -14.95 8.24 -1.34
N VAL A 185 -13.80 8.42 -1.99
CA VAL A 185 -12.91 7.32 -2.39
C VAL A 185 -12.23 6.71 -1.15
N ILE A 186 -11.75 7.55 -0.24
CA ILE A 186 -11.15 7.09 1.02
C ILE A 186 -12.18 6.41 1.92
N SER A 187 -13.43 6.90 1.94
CA SER A 187 -14.55 6.23 2.64
C SER A 187 -14.78 4.81 2.14
N LEU A 188 -14.81 4.62 0.81
CA LEU A 188 -14.96 3.31 0.19
C LEU A 188 -13.78 2.39 0.52
N TYR A 189 -12.56 2.93 0.50
CA TYR A 189 -11.36 2.17 0.85
C TYR A 189 -11.32 1.75 2.33
N CYS A 190 -11.69 2.63 3.26
CA CYS A 190 -11.82 2.28 4.68
C CYS A 190 -12.87 1.19 4.90
N MET A 191 -14.00 1.25 4.17
CA MET A 191 -15.02 0.19 4.21
C MET A 191 -14.49 -1.13 3.64
N TYR A 192 -13.69 -1.08 2.56
CA TYR A 192 -13.00 -2.25 2.02
C TYR A 192 -11.98 -2.84 3.00
N LEU A 193 -11.20 -2.02 3.70
CA LEU A 193 -10.28 -2.50 4.73
C LEU A 193 -11.02 -3.14 5.90
N CYS A 194 -12.17 -2.57 6.30
CA CYS A 194 -13.06 -3.17 7.30
C CYS A 194 -13.55 -4.54 6.83
N TYR A 195 -14.11 -4.64 5.62
CA TYR A 195 -14.50 -5.93 5.01
C TYR A 195 -13.36 -6.93 5.03
N SER A 196 -12.19 -6.52 4.56
CA SER A 196 -11.05 -7.41 4.42
C SER A 196 -10.53 -7.88 5.78
N GLY A 197 -10.62 -7.03 6.81
CA GLY A 197 -10.36 -7.39 8.21
C GLY A 197 -11.34 -8.45 8.70
N LEU A 198 -12.64 -8.20 8.58
CA LEU A 198 -13.69 -9.14 9.00
C LEU A 198 -13.62 -10.48 8.24
N ALA A 199 -13.33 -10.45 6.94
CA ALA A 199 -13.15 -11.65 6.13
C ALA A 199 -11.93 -12.51 6.55
N SER A 200 -10.98 -11.90 7.27
CA SER A 200 -9.78 -12.56 7.81
C SER A 200 -10.01 -13.16 9.20
N GLU A 201 -11.23 -13.08 9.76
CA GLU A 201 -11.56 -13.67 11.06
C GLU A 201 -11.36 -15.20 11.07
N PRO A 202 -10.93 -15.80 12.20
CA PRO A 202 -10.82 -17.24 12.32
C PRO A 202 -12.11 -17.98 11.94
N ARG A 203 -11.99 -19.13 11.28
CA ARG A 203 -13.15 -19.92 10.81
C ARG A 203 -14.04 -20.46 11.92
N ASP A 204 -13.47 -20.64 13.09
CA ASP A 204 -14.16 -21.03 14.32
C ASP A 204 -14.94 -19.88 14.96
N TYR A 205 -14.79 -18.65 14.46
CA TYR A 205 -15.55 -17.50 14.93
C TYR A 205 -16.95 -17.48 14.31
N GLU A 206 -17.98 -17.65 15.15
CA GLU A 206 -19.36 -17.91 14.72
C GLU A 206 -20.02 -16.74 13.96
N CYS A 207 -19.46 -15.53 14.13
CA CYS A 207 -19.90 -14.28 13.52
C CYS A 207 -19.49 -14.14 12.05
N ASN A 208 -18.46 -14.85 11.59
CA ASN A 208 -18.04 -14.81 10.19
C ASN A 208 -18.95 -15.71 9.34
N GLY A 209 -20.08 -15.15 8.89
CA GLY A 209 -21.07 -15.83 8.04
C GLY A 209 -20.56 -16.15 6.63
N LEU A 210 -19.43 -15.55 6.21
CA LEU A 210 -18.82 -15.82 4.92
C LEU A 210 -18.41 -17.29 4.78
N HIS A 211 -17.98 -17.93 5.87
CA HIS A 211 -17.62 -19.35 5.91
C HIS A 211 -18.83 -20.29 5.86
N LYS A 212 -20.01 -19.85 6.31
CA LYS A 212 -21.26 -20.63 6.24
C LYS A 212 -21.83 -20.65 4.81
N HIS A 213 -21.62 -19.58 4.04
CA HIS A 213 -22.05 -19.48 2.64
C HIS A 213 -21.01 -19.97 1.61
N SER A 214 -19.73 -20.12 1.99
CA SER A 214 -18.66 -20.56 1.10
C SER A 214 -18.29 -22.03 1.31
N LYS A 215 -19.16 -22.97 0.91
CA LYS A 215 -18.78 -24.39 0.80
C LYS A 215 -17.71 -24.66 -0.28
N ALA A 216 -17.34 -23.64 -1.06
CA ALA A 216 -16.09 -23.57 -1.79
C ALA A 216 -15.76 -22.08 -1.96
N ILE A 217 -14.65 -21.61 -1.40
CA ILE A 217 -13.98 -20.45 -2.01
C ILE A 217 -13.54 -20.98 -3.37
N SER A 218 -14.29 -20.62 -4.42
CA SER A 218 -13.96 -21.05 -5.79
C SER A 218 -12.53 -20.63 -6.08
N THR A 219 -11.75 -21.48 -6.73
CA THR A 219 -10.42 -21.15 -7.27
C THR A 219 -10.44 -19.80 -8.02
N GLY A 220 -11.58 -19.43 -8.61
CA GLY A 220 -11.80 -18.12 -9.23
C GLY A 220 -11.71 -16.94 -8.26
N THR A 221 -12.28 -17.01 -7.06
CA THR A 221 -12.23 -15.93 -6.06
C THR A 221 -10.81 -15.73 -5.54
N VAL A 222 -10.06 -16.81 -5.30
CA VAL A 222 -8.64 -16.74 -4.93
C VAL A 222 -7.81 -16.14 -6.06
N THR A 223 -8.05 -16.56 -7.31
CA THR A 223 -7.33 -16.05 -8.48
C THR A 223 -7.60 -14.56 -8.71
N VAL A 224 -8.86 -14.12 -8.57
CA VAL A 224 -9.23 -12.70 -8.68
C VAL A 224 -8.60 -11.88 -7.55
N GLY A 225 -8.60 -12.39 -6.32
CA GLY A 225 -7.93 -11.75 -5.18
C GLY A 225 -6.42 -11.61 -5.41
N LEU A 226 -5.77 -12.66 -5.91
CA LEU A 226 -4.35 -12.65 -6.24
C LEU A 226 -4.03 -11.66 -7.37
N LEU A 227 -4.81 -11.65 -8.45
CA LEU A 227 -4.63 -10.71 -9.56
C LEU A 227 -4.82 -9.26 -9.11
N THR A 228 -5.85 -8.99 -8.33
CA THR A 228 -6.11 -7.65 -7.78
C THR A 228 -4.95 -7.20 -6.90
N THR A 229 -4.37 -8.11 -6.13
CA THR A 229 -3.23 -7.85 -5.27
C THR A 229 -1.96 -7.55 -6.06
N ILE A 230 -1.67 -8.32 -7.11
CA ILE A 230 -0.54 -8.06 -8.02
C ILE A 230 -0.71 -6.69 -8.67
N LEU A 231 -1.90 -6.38 -9.18
CA LEU A 231 -2.20 -5.08 -9.77
C LEU A 231 -2.03 -3.93 -8.77
N SER A 232 -2.44 -4.12 -7.51
CA SER A 232 -2.26 -3.15 -6.43
C SER A 232 -0.77 -2.89 -6.12
N VAL A 233 0.04 -3.95 -6.06
CA VAL A 233 1.50 -3.83 -5.85
C VAL A 233 2.17 -3.14 -7.03
N VAL A 234 1.83 -3.52 -8.27
CA VAL A 234 2.34 -2.87 -9.49
C VAL A 234 1.94 -1.40 -9.54
N TYR A 235 0.69 -1.10 -9.20
CA TYR A 235 0.19 0.27 -9.13
C TYR A 235 0.96 1.08 -8.07
N SER A 236 1.19 0.50 -6.89
CA SER A 236 1.96 1.15 -5.81
C SER A 236 3.41 1.41 -6.25
N ALA A 237 4.01 0.49 -7.01
CA ALA A 237 5.34 0.64 -7.60
C ALA A 237 5.40 1.79 -8.63
N VAL A 238 4.43 1.86 -9.55
CA VAL A 238 4.32 2.95 -10.53
C VAL A 238 4.06 4.29 -9.83
N ARG A 239 3.20 4.29 -8.81
CA ARG A 239 2.90 5.49 -8.03
C ARG A 239 4.11 5.96 -7.24
N ALA A 240 4.85 5.06 -6.59
CA ALA A 240 6.11 5.39 -5.95
C ALA A 240 7.13 6.00 -6.92
N GLY A 241 7.17 5.59 -8.19
CA GLY A 241 8.03 6.24 -9.19
C GLY A 241 7.58 7.64 -9.64
N SER A 242 6.33 8.03 -9.37
CA SER A 242 5.72 9.29 -9.82
C SER A 242 5.34 10.26 -8.69
N SER A 243 5.22 9.77 -7.46
CA SER A 243 4.92 10.58 -6.28
C SER A 243 6.16 11.34 -5.82
N THR A 244 6.13 12.66 -5.94
CA THR A 244 7.19 13.54 -5.46
C THR A 244 6.99 13.95 -4.00
N THR A 245 5.77 13.89 -3.48
CA THR A 245 5.41 14.32 -2.11
C THR A 245 6.12 13.54 -1.01
N LEU A 246 6.26 12.23 -1.17
CA LEU A 246 6.93 11.36 -0.20
C LEU A 246 8.42 11.16 -0.46
N LEU A 247 8.85 11.30 -1.71
CA LEU A 247 10.20 10.90 -2.13
C LEU A 247 11.10 12.09 -2.44
N SER A 248 10.61 13.33 -2.45
CA SER A 248 11.48 14.48 -2.68
C SER A 248 12.50 14.61 -1.55
N PRO A 249 13.81 14.77 -1.89
CA PRO A 249 14.79 15.18 -0.89
C PRO A 249 14.34 16.49 -0.23
N PRO A 250 14.58 16.72 1.07
CA PRO A 250 14.22 17.97 1.77
C PRO A 250 14.86 19.23 1.17
N SER A 251 15.82 19.08 0.26
CA SER A 251 16.48 20.15 -0.49
C SER A 251 16.05 20.26 -1.96
N SER A 252 15.05 19.49 -2.41
CA SER A 252 14.52 19.56 -3.78
C SER A 252 13.43 20.62 -3.84
N PRO A 253 13.54 21.64 -4.71
CA PRO A 253 12.43 22.56 -4.95
C PRO A 253 11.26 21.71 -5.42
N ARG A 254 10.14 21.75 -4.68
CA ARG A 254 8.85 21.14 -5.08
C ARG A 254 8.70 21.26 -6.60
N ALA A 255 8.70 20.13 -7.29
CA ALA A 255 8.44 20.06 -8.72
C ALA A 255 7.03 20.61 -8.96
N GLY A 256 6.96 21.90 -9.26
CA GLY A 256 5.76 22.73 -9.11
C GLY A 256 6.06 24.23 -9.02
N GLY A 257 7.33 24.63 -8.84
CA GLY A 257 7.75 26.01 -9.05
C GLY A 257 7.53 26.43 -10.50
N GLY A 258 6.52 27.28 -10.72
CA GLY A 258 6.26 27.93 -11.99
C GLY A 258 7.51 28.60 -12.58
N LYS A 259 7.49 28.76 -13.91
CA LYS A 259 8.55 29.43 -14.68
C LYS A 259 9.09 30.65 -13.91
N PRO A 260 10.41 30.82 -13.79
CA PRO A 260 10.98 32.00 -13.13
C PRO A 260 10.38 33.26 -13.76
N LEU A 261 9.84 34.16 -12.94
CA LEU A 261 9.27 35.45 -13.37
C LEU A 261 10.33 36.42 -13.92
N LEU A 262 11.59 36.01 -13.96
CA LEU A 262 12.72 36.77 -14.47
C LEU A 262 13.48 35.93 -15.51
N PRO A 263 13.83 36.50 -16.68
CA PRO A 263 14.72 35.84 -17.63
C PRO A 263 16.06 35.56 -16.94
N LEU A 264 16.46 34.29 -16.84
CA LEU A 264 17.80 33.91 -16.40
C LEU A 264 18.76 34.03 -17.59
N ASP A 265 20.00 34.44 -17.31
CA ASP A 265 21.05 34.45 -18.32
C ASP A 265 21.33 33.03 -18.84
N LYS A 266 21.64 32.90 -20.13
CA LYS A 266 21.86 31.59 -20.79
C LYS A 266 22.94 30.74 -20.12
N ALA A 267 23.90 31.36 -19.43
CA ALA A 267 24.93 30.66 -18.66
C ALA A 267 24.36 29.96 -17.42
N ASP A 268 23.41 30.57 -16.72
CA ASP A 268 22.73 30.00 -15.56
C ASP A 268 21.70 28.94 -15.96
N GLU A 269 21.06 29.09 -17.14
CA GLU A 269 20.23 28.04 -17.73
C GLU A 269 21.05 26.81 -18.11
N GLU A 270 22.22 27.00 -18.74
CA GLU A 270 23.15 25.90 -19.03
C GLU A 270 23.67 25.23 -17.75
N GLU A 271 24.00 25.97 -16.68
CA GLU A 271 24.46 25.40 -15.41
C GLU A 271 23.34 24.65 -14.65
N LYS A 272 22.09 25.13 -14.73
CA LYS A 272 20.90 24.45 -14.18
C LYS A 272 20.49 23.22 -14.99
N GLU A 273 20.58 23.25 -16.33
CA GLU A 273 20.42 22.05 -17.16
C GLU A 273 21.50 21.03 -16.86
N LYS A 274 22.74 21.49 -16.64
CA LYS A 274 23.89 20.67 -16.30
C LYS A 274 23.74 20.00 -14.92
N ASN A 275 23.17 20.67 -13.92
CA ASN A 275 22.97 20.14 -12.57
C ASN A 275 21.49 19.81 -12.27
N LYS A 276 20.85 19.03 -13.14
CA LYS A 276 19.47 18.59 -12.91
C LYS A 276 19.40 17.74 -11.63
N ALA A 277 18.72 18.28 -10.62
CA ALA A 277 18.44 17.59 -9.38
C ALA A 277 17.54 16.37 -9.64
N VAL A 278 17.69 15.34 -8.82
CA VAL A 278 16.84 14.15 -8.91
C VAL A 278 15.41 14.49 -8.47
N THR A 279 14.41 14.06 -9.24
CA THR A 279 12.99 14.35 -8.97
C THR A 279 12.50 13.66 -7.69
N TYR A 280 13.14 12.56 -7.30
CA TYR A 280 12.78 11.75 -6.14
C TYR A 280 14.02 11.02 -5.60
N SER A 281 13.97 10.58 -4.35
CA SER A 281 15.02 9.85 -3.65
C SER A 281 15.11 8.42 -4.17
N TYR A 282 16.19 8.10 -4.88
CA TYR A 282 16.45 6.75 -5.40
C TYR A 282 16.58 5.71 -4.28
N ALA A 283 17.16 6.10 -3.14
CA ALA A 283 17.27 5.21 -1.98
C ALA A 283 15.89 4.83 -1.44
N PHE A 284 15.00 5.82 -1.26
CA PHE A 284 13.67 5.58 -0.72
C PHE A 284 12.78 4.84 -1.73
N PHE A 285 12.93 5.09 -3.03
CA PHE A 285 12.31 4.28 -4.09
C PHE A 285 12.63 2.79 -3.91
N HIS A 286 13.91 2.43 -3.80
CA HIS A 286 14.29 1.03 -3.62
C HIS A 286 13.89 0.44 -2.26
N ILE A 287 13.81 1.25 -1.19
CA ILE A 287 13.22 0.79 0.09
C ILE A 287 11.76 0.37 -0.12
N ILE A 288 10.95 1.16 -0.83
CA ILE A 288 9.55 0.82 -1.10
C ILE A 288 9.45 -0.52 -1.83
N PHE A 289 10.30 -0.78 -2.83
CA PHE A 289 10.34 -2.09 -3.52
C PHE A 289 10.82 -3.24 -2.63
N SER A 290 11.75 -3.00 -1.72
CA SER A 290 12.18 -4.00 -0.74
C SER A 290 11.04 -4.41 0.19
N LEU A 291 10.26 -3.43 0.68
CA LEU A 291 9.08 -3.67 1.52
C LEU A 291 7.93 -4.29 0.71
N ALA A 292 7.76 -3.91 -0.56
CA ALA A 292 6.81 -4.53 -1.48
C ALA A 292 7.11 -6.03 -1.67
N SER A 293 8.39 -6.42 -1.69
CA SER A 293 8.79 -7.83 -1.77
C SER A 293 8.36 -8.62 -0.54
N MET A 294 8.53 -8.06 0.65
CA MET A 294 8.07 -8.66 1.91
C MET A 294 6.54 -8.80 1.92
N TYR A 295 5.82 -7.75 1.53
CA TYR A 295 4.36 -7.78 1.39
C TYR A 295 3.87 -8.82 0.39
N SER A 296 4.49 -8.88 -0.79
CA SER A 296 4.16 -9.87 -1.82
C SER A 296 4.37 -11.30 -1.33
N ALA A 297 5.43 -11.55 -0.55
CA ALA A 297 5.63 -12.84 0.10
C ALA A 297 4.48 -13.16 1.05
N MET A 298 4.16 -12.26 1.97
CA MET A 298 3.12 -12.54 2.97
C MET A 298 1.75 -12.77 2.36
N LEU A 299 1.42 -12.08 1.27
CA LEU A 299 0.19 -12.31 0.52
C LEU A 299 0.17 -13.68 -0.16
N LEU A 300 1.27 -14.08 -0.78
CA LEU A 300 1.39 -15.37 -1.47
C LEU A 300 1.42 -16.56 -0.50
N THR A 301 1.97 -16.38 0.69
CA THR A 301 1.97 -17.38 1.78
C THR A 301 0.74 -17.28 2.67
N GLY A 302 -0.12 -16.30 2.42
CA GLY A 302 -1.38 -16.10 3.12
C GLY A 302 -1.23 -15.81 4.60
N TRP A 303 -0.19 -15.07 4.97
CA TRP A 303 0.07 -14.63 6.35
C TRP A 303 0.21 -15.76 7.38
N SER A 304 0.27 -17.02 6.93
CA SER A 304 0.41 -18.20 7.76
C SER A 304 1.85 -18.34 8.26
N THR A 305 2.02 -18.79 9.51
CA THR A 305 3.33 -19.15 10.06
C THR A 305 3.76 -20.49 9.48
N SER A 306 4.96 -20.58 8.89
CA SER A 306 5.52 -21.86 8.44
C SER A 306 5.74 -22.89 9.57
N VAL A 307 5.60 -22.46 10.83
CA VAL A 307 5.73 -23.26 12.04
C VAL A 307 4.35 -23.39 12.72
N GLY A 308 3.60 -24.42 12.36
CA GLY A 308 2.35 -24.77 13.03
C GLY A 308 1.53 -25.79 12.24
N GLU A 309 1.37 -26.99 12.81
CA GLU A 309 0.50 -28.04 12.28
C GLU A 309 -0.93 -27.54 12.07
N SER A 310 -1.32 -27.31 10.81
CA SER A 310 -2.64 -27.54 10.22
C SER A 310 -2.75 -26.69 8.96
N GLY A 311 -3.10 -27.33 7.83
CA GLY A 311 -3.42 -26.66 6.56
C GLY A 311 -4.70 -25.81 6.66
N LYS A 312 -4.68 -24.77 7.50
CA LYS A 312 -5.70 -23.73 7.56
C LYS A 312 -5.28 -22.58 6.66
N LEU A 313 -6.20 -22.22 5.77
CA LEU A 313 -6.02 -21.37 4.61
C LEU A 313 -5.43 -19.97 4.88
N VAL A 314 -4.81 -19.48 3.81
CA VAL A 314 -4.36 -18.11 3.51
C VAL A 314 -5.30 -17.03 4.10
N ASP A 315 -4.72 -16.06 4.79
CA ASP A 315 -5.32 -14.81 5.32
C ASP A 315 -6.23 -14.93 6.56
N VAL A 316 -6.27 -16.07 7.24
CA VAL A 316 -7.20 -16.31 8.35
C VAL A 316 -6.52 -16.24 9.71
N GLY A 317 -6.89 -15.26 10.54
CA GLY A 317 -6.45 -15.14 11.94
C GLY A 317 -6.57 -13.73 12.51
N TRP A 318 -6.75 -13.63 13.83
CA TRP A 318 -6.84 -12.34 14.53
C TRP A 318 -5.72 -11.33 14.23
N PRO A 319 -4.44 -11.73 14.05
CA PRO A 319 -3.40 -10.78 13.65
C PRO A 319 -3.68 -10.10 12.31
N SER A 320 -4.19 -10.85 11.31
CA SER A 320 -4.57 -10.30 10.00
C SER A 320 -5.74 -9.31 10.12
N VAL A 321 -6.75 -9.66 10.93
CA VAL A 321 -7.88 -8.77 11.24
C VAL A 321 -7.37 -7.43 11.77
N TRP A 322 -6.54 -7.46 12.83
CA TRP A 322 -6.06 -6.25 13.48
C TRP A 322 -5.14 -5.42 12.59
N ILE A 323 -4.27 -6.03 11.78
CA ILE A 323 -3.43 -5.28 10.83
C ILE A 323 -4.30 -4.47 9.87
N ARG A 324 -5.37 -5.07 9.32
CA ARG A 324 -6.28 -4.40 8.37
C ARG A 324 -7.12 -3.31 9.04
N ILE A 325 -7.65 -3.57 10.25
CA ILE A 325 -8.42 -2.58 11.02
C ILE A 325 -7.54 -1.39 11.45
N LEU A 326 -6.33 -1.65 11.97
CA LEU A 326 -5.38 -0.59 12.31
C LEU A 326 -4.96 0.21 11.07
N THR A 327 -4.75 -0.46 9.93
CA THR A 327 -4.47 0.23 8.66
C THR A 327 -5.63 1.15 8.27
N ALA A 328 -6.89 0.74 8.48
CA ALA A 328 -8.06 1.60 8.23
C ALA A 328 -8.07 2.82 9.15
N TRP A 329 -7.76 2.66 10.44
CA TRP A 329 -7.70 3.78 11.39
C TRP A 329 -6.55 4.73 11.10
N VAL A 330 -5.38 4.22 10.73
CA VAL A 330 -4.25 5.06 10.32
C VAL A 330 -4.58 5.80 9.01
N THR A 331 -5.24 5.14 8.06
CA THR A 331 -5.74 5.79 6.84
C THR A 331 -6.68 6.94 7.17
N ALA A 332 -7.64 6.71 8.07
CA ALA A 332 -8.57 7.72 8.52
C ALA A 332 -7.86 8.90 9.18
N ALA A 333 -6.91 8.63 10.08
CA ALA A 333 -6.14 9.65 10.77
C ALA A 333 -5.29 10.48 9.79
N LEU A 334 -4.60 9.83 8.85
CA LEU A 334 -3.79 10.50 7.83
C LEU A 334 -4.62 11.36 6.88
N TYR A 335 -5.79 10.87 6.47
CA TYR A 335 -6.72 11.63 5.63
C TYR A 335 -7.29 12.85 6.38
N MET A 336 -7.75 12.68 7.62
CA MET A 336 -8.22 13.79 8.43
C MET A 336 -7.10 14.80 8.68
N TRP A 337 -5.88 14.32 8.93
CA TRP A 337 -4.72 15.18 9.09
C TRP A 337 -4.39 15.95 7.80
N SER A 338 -4.49 15.35 6.61
CA SER A 338 -4.23 16.06 5.35
C SER A 338 -5.19 17.22 5.11
N LEU A 339 -6.42 17.13 5.61
CA LEU A 339 -7.40 18.21 5.54
C LEU A 339 -7.23 19.27 6.65
N LEU A 340 -6.91 18.85 7.88
CA LEU A 340 -6.90 19.74 9.04
C LEU A 340 -5.55 20.42 9.27
N ALA A 341 -4.44 19.78 8.91
CA ALA A 341 -3.10 20.29 9.19
C ALA A 341 -2.83 21.67 8.56
N PRO A 342 -3.22 21.96 7.30
CA PRO A 342 -3.04 23.28 6.71
C PRO A 342 -3.78 24.40 7.45
N ILE A 343 -4.89 24.07 8.13
CA ILE A 343 -5.72 25.03 8.88
C ILE A 343 -5.14 25.24 10.28
N LEU A 344 -4.68 24.16 10.92
CA LEU A 344 -4.14 24.19 12.28
C LEU A 344 -2.73 24.79 12.35
N PHE A 345 -1.95 24.69 11.28
CA PHE A 345 -0.57 25.20 11.22
C PHE A 345 -0.31 25.96 9.91
N PRO A 346 -0.95 27.11 9.68
CA PRO A 346 -0.86 27.86 8.42
C PRO A 346 0.56 28.31 8.05
N ASP A 347 1.47 28.41 9.03
CA ASP A 347 2.87 28.82 8.83
C ASP A 347 3.81 27.69 8.39
N ARG A 348 3.30 26.47 8.19
CA ARG A 348 4.09 25.30 7.79
C ARG A 348 3.79 24.89 6.36
N ASP A 349 4.83 24.72 5.55
CA ASP A 349 4.72 24.06 4.25
C ASP A 349 4.39 22.57 4.46
N PHE A 350 3.16 22.18 4.09
CA PHE A 350 2.65 20.81 4.11
C PHE A 350 2.71 20.17 2.75
#